data_AF-A0A4Q4TBR1-F1
#
_entry.id   AF-A0A4Q4TBR1-F1
#
_cell.length_a   1.000
_cell.length_b   1.000
_cell.length_c   1.000
_cell.angle_alpha   90.00
_cell.angle_beta   90.00
_cell.angle_gamma   90.00
#
_symmetry.space_group_name_H-M   'P 1'
#
loop_
_entity.id
_entity.type
_entity.pdbx_description
1 polymer ?
#
loop_
_entity_poly.entity_id
_entity_poly.type
_entity_poly.pdbx_seq_one_letter_code
_entity_poly.pdbx_strand_id
1 'polypeptide(L)'
;MDPLSTTASVIAVLQLSSDVFKYIIGATGAAKDRKRFREEIVACETVLLQLQDHADDANGSAKWWEKFKALEGPDTPLYRLGRALEAVKARLEPKKGLDKALSALK
;
A
#
# COMPACT_ATOMS: atom_id res chain seq x y z
N MET A 1 22.23 -1.49 2.33
CA MET A 1 21.16 -2.07 3.16
C MET A 1 21.11 -3.56 2.93
N ASP A 2 20.75 -4.30 3.97
CA ASP A 2 20.60 -5.75 3.97
C ASP A 2 19.18 -6.17 3.52
N PRO A 3 19.04 -7.38 2.94
CA PRO A 3 17.79 -7.90 2.39
C PRO A 3 16.57 -7.82 3.31
N LEU A 4 16.76 -7.94 4.62
CA LEU A 4 15.69 -7.94 5.61
C LEU A 4 14.97 -6.59 5.69
N SER A 5 15.72 -5.49 5.57
CA SER A 5 15.11 -4.17 5.58
C SER A 5 14.23 -3.94 4.36
N THR A 6 14.64 -4.44 3.19
CA THR A 6 13.83 -4.33 1.97
C THR A 6 12.55 -5.14 2.08
N THR A 7 12.61 -6.35 2.64
CA THR A 7 11.42 -7.16 2.92
C THR A 7 10.47 -6.45 3.89
N ALA A 8 10.99 -5.87 4.98
CA ALA A 8 10.19 -5.10 5.92
C ALA A 8 9.50 -3.89 5.26
N SER A 9 10.19 -3.19 4.36
CA SER A 9 9.61 -2.10 3.57
C SER A 9 8.49 -2.58 2.64
N VAL A 10 8.64 -3.74 1.98
CA VAL A 10 7.57 -4.34 1.15
C VAL A 10 6.34 -4.65 2.01
N ILE A 11 6.54 -5.27 3.17
CA ILE A 11 5.46 -5.59 4.11
C ILE A 11 4.75 -4.32 4.58
N ALA A 12 5.50 -3.27 4.91
CA ALA A 12 4.92 -2.00 5.36
C ALA A 12 4.03 -1.37 4.27
N VAL A 13 4.48 -1.38 3.01
CA VAL A 13 3.69 -0.86 1.89
C VAL A 13 2.46 -1.74 1.61
N LEU A 14 2.58 -3.06 1.76
CA LEU A 14 1.45 -4.01 1.64
C LEU A 14 0.38 -3.76 2.71
N GLN A 15 0.79 -3.54 3.96
CA GLN A 15 -0.15 -3.19 5.04
C GLN A 15 -0.86 -1.86 4.76
N LEU A 16 -0.12 -0.88 4.23
CA LEU A 16 -0.67 0.42 3.87
C LEU A 16 -1.67 0.33 2.71
N SER A 17 -1.41 -0.48 1.68
CA SER A 17 -2.36 -0.71 0.58
C SER A 17 -3.64 -1.36 1.09
N SER A 18 -3.52 -2.34 1.98
CA SER A 18 -4.70 -2.99 2.59
C SER A 18 -5.52 -2.04 3.46
N ASP A 19 -4.89 -1.08 4.12
CA ASP A 19 -5.60 -0.02 4.84
C ASP A 19 -6.36 0.92 3.90
N VAL A 20 -5.73 1.36 2.81
CA VAL A 20 -6.40 2.16 1.77
C VAL A 20 -7.58 1.39 1.18
N PHE A 21 -7.42 0.10 0.92
CA PHE A 21 -8.47 -0.78 0.41
C PHE A 21 -9.71 -0.81 1.32
N LYS A 22 -9.52 -0.90 2.65
CA LYS A 22 -10.63 -0.86 3.62
C LYS A 22 -11.46 0.43 3.49
N TYR A 23 -10.80 1.57 3.34
CA TYR A 23 -11.50 2.85 3.17
C TYR A 23 -12.28 2.92 1.85
N ILE A 24 -11.73 2.38 0.75
CA ILE A 24 -12.43 2.33 -0.54
C ILE A 24 -13.71 1.50 -0.45
N ILE A 25 -13.65 0.34 0.23
CA ILE A 25 -14.82 -0.53 0.42
C ILE A 25 -15.89 0.18 1.26
N GLY A 26 -15.49 0.88 2.32
CA GLY A 26 -16.41 1.61 3.20
C GLY A 26 -17.05 2.86 2.59
N ALA A 27 -16.45 3.45 1.55
CA ALA A 27 -16.97 4.65 0.90
C ALA A 27 -18.29 4.38 0.15
N THR A 28 -19.23 5.32 0.19
CA THR A 28 -20.50 5.26 -0.58
C THR A 28 -20.44 6.21 -1.80
N GLY A 29 -21.20 5.91 -2.86
CA GLY A 29 -21.18 6.71 -4.09
C GLY A 29 -20.02 6.37 -5.05
N ALA A 30 -19.79 7.23 -6.06
CA ALA A 30 -18.69 7.14 -7.04
C ALA A 30 -18.33 5.71 -7.50
N ALA A 31 -19.34 4.89 -7.83
CA ALA A 31 -19.18 3.44 -7.96
C ALA A 31 -18.14 3.03 -9.03
N LYS A 32 -18.06 3.78 -10.13
CA LYS A 32 -17.07 3.55 -11.20
C LYS A 32 -15.65 3.81 -10.71
N ASP A 33 -15.42 4.96 -10.07
CA ASP A 33 -14.11 5.35 -9.56
C ASP A 33 -13.66 4.44 -8.42
N ARG A 34 -14.57 4.07 -7.51
CA ARG A 34 -14.29 3.09 -6.45
C ARG A 34 -13.89 1.74 -7.03
N LYS A 35 -14.61 1.23 -8.03
CA LYS A 35 -14.27 -0.04 -8.68
C LYS A 35 -12.89 0.02 -9.32
N ARG A 36 -12.62 1.05 -10.11
CA ARG A 36 -11.32 1.25 -10.76
C ARG A 36 -10.20 1.34 -9.73
N PHE A 37 -10.37 2.15 -8.70
CA PHE A 37 -9.34 2.34 -7.69
C PHE A 37 -9.10 1.06 -6.87
N ARG A 38 -10.16 0.27 -6.61
CA ARG A 38 -10.04 -1.07 -6.02
C ARG A 38 -9.17 -2.00 -6.87
N GLU A 39 -9.40 -2.03 -8.18
CA GLU A 39 -8.63 -2.85 -9.11
C GLU A 39 -7.14 -2.43 -9.14
N GLU A 40 -6.87 -1.12 -9.11
CA GLU A 40 -5.51 -0.58 -9.04
C GLU A 40 -4.79 -0.97 -7.73
N ILE A 41 -5.48 -0.93 -6.59
CA ILE A 41 -4.91 -1.38 -5.30
C ILE A 41 -4.63 -2.88 -5.29
N VAL A 42 -5.56 -3.70 -5.80
CA VAL A 42 -5.36 -5.16 -5.89
C VAL A 42 -4.16 -5.51 -6.77
N ALA A 43 -3.97 -4.79 -7.88
CA ALA A 43 -2.81 -4.96 -8.73
C ALA A 43 -1.50 -4.64 -7.98
N CYS A 44 -1.49 -3.58 -7.16
CA CYS A 44 -0.34 -3.25 -6.32
C CYS A 44 -0.08 -4.34 -5.27
N GLU A 45 -1.11 -4.79 -4.56
CA GLU A 45 -1.00 -5.87 -3.56
C GLU A 45 -0.48 -7.16 -4.16
N THR A 46 -0.92 -7.51 -5.38
CA THR A 46 -0.45 -8.70 -6.09
C THR A 46 1.06 -8.65 -6.33
N VAL A 47 1.58 -7.51 -6.80
CA VAL A 47 3.02 -7.33 -7.03
C VAL A 47 3.79 -7.36 -5.71
N LEU A 48 3.27 -6.71 -4.66
CA LEU A 48 3.92 -6.69 -3.34
C LEU A 48 3.96 -8.07 -2.69
N LEU A 49 2.91 -8.88 -2.85
CA LEU A 49 2.88 -10.27 -2.38
C LEU A 49 3.90 -11.11 -3.14
N GLN A 50 3.97 -11.01 -4.47
CA GLN A 50 5.00 -11.70 -5.25
C GLN A 50 6.42 -11.31 -4.81
N LEU A 51 6.65 -10.04 -4.50
CA LEU A 51 7.93 -9.57 -3.99
C LEU A 51 8.27 -10.17 -2.63
N GLN A 52 7.29 -10.28 -1.73
CA GLN A 52 7.46 -10.93 -0.42
C GLN A 52 7.70 -12.43 -0.58
N ASP A 53 6.90 -13.14 -1.36
CA ASP A 53 7.04 -14.58 -1.59
C ASP A 53 8.43 -14.92 -2.15
N HIS A 54 8.96 -14.11 -3.07
CA HIS A 54 10.30 -14.27 -3.59
C HIS A 54 11.41 -13.92 -2.59
N ALA A 55 11.14 -13.05 -1.62
CA ALA A 55 12.07 -12.74 -0.54
C ALA A 55 12.14 -13.85 0.50
N ASP A 56 11.03 -14.53 0.75
CA ASP A 56 10.92 -15.66 1.65
C ASP A 56 11.49 -16.96 1.03
N ASP A 57 11.52 -17.04 -0.31
CA ASP A 57 12.17 -18.14 -1.01
C ASP A 57 13.71 -18.03 -0.91
N ALA A 58 14.29 -18.85 -0.03
CA ALA A 58 15.73 -18.90 0.27
C ALA A 58 16.65 -19.21 -0.93
N ASN A 59 16.08 -19.50 -2.11
CA ASN A 59 16.81 -19.82 -3.34
C ASN A 59 17.04 -18.61 -4.28
N GLY A 60 16.74 -17.39 -3.82
CA GLY A 60 16.96 -16.17 -4.61
C GLY A 60 18.41 -15.99 -5.07
N SER A 61 18.64 -15.98 -6.39
CA SER A 61 19.97 -15.69 -6.95
C SER A 61 20.49 -14.32 -6.48
N ALA A 62 21.80 -14.15 -6.33
CA ALA A 62 22.40 -12.86 -5.94
C ALA A 62 21.94 -11.69 -6.84
N LYS A 63 21.70 -11.96 -8.13
CA LYS A 63 21.18 -10.98 -9.10
C LYS A 63 19.73 -10.54 -8.80
N TRP A 64 18.91 -11.43 -8.26
CA TRP A 64 17.56 -11.09 -7.82
C TRP A 64 17.61 -10.19 -6.58
N TRP A 65 18.44 -10.52 -5.59
CA TRP A 65 18.62 -9.69 -4.40
C TRP A 65 19.12 -8.28 -4.70
N GLU A 66 20.00 -8.11 -5.68
CA GLU A 66 20.45 -6.76 -6.10
C GLU A 66 19.32 -5.95 -6.76
N LYS A 67 18.46 -6.59 -7.57
CA LYS A 67 17.26 -5.94 -8.10
C LYS A 67 16.26 -5.61 -6.99
N PHE A 68 16.13 -6.49 -6.00
CA PHE A 68 15.24 -6.31 -4.86
C PHE A 68 15.68 -5.09 -4.03
N LYS A 69 16.97 -4.98 -3.70
CA LYS A 69 17.53 -3.80 -3.02
C LYS A 69 17.31 -2.50 -3.80
N ALA A 70 17.33 -2.53 -5.13
CA ALA A 70 17.08 -1.35 -5.95
C ALA A 70 15.64 -0.81 -5.85
N LEU A 71 14.71 -1.59 -5.29
CA LEU A 71 13.35 -1.13 -5.01
C LEU A 71 13.30 -0.19 -3.82
N GLU A 72 14.28 -0.23 -2.91
CA GLU A 72 14.32 0.56 -1.69
C GLU A 72 15.35 1.68 -1.78
N GLY A 73 15.00 2.82 -1.19
CA GLY A 73 15.82 4.03 -1.17
C GLY A 73 14.99 5.28 -1.41
N PRO A 74 15.59 6.46 -1.28
CA PRO A 74 14.93 7.72 -1.61
C PRO A 74 14.47 7.71 -3.07
N ASP A 75 13.22 8.10 -3.32
CA ASP A 75 12.62 8.21 -4.65
C ASP A 75 12.61 6.94 -5.51
N THR A 76 12.82 5.76 -4.91
CA THR A 76 12.65 4.48 -5.59
C THR A 76 11.17 4.10 -5.74
N PRO A 77 10.83 3.10 -6.58
CA PRO A 77 9.44 2.73 -6.82
C PRO A 77 8.65 2.37 -5.55
N LEU A 78 9.25 1.61 -4.63
CA LEU A 78 8.58 1.21 -3.39
C LEU A 78 8.34 2.41 -2.48
N TYR A 79 9.31 3.32 -2.37
CA TYR A 79 9.19 4.56 -1.61
C TYR A 79 8.07 5.44 -2.18
N ARG A 80 8.05 5.65 -3.51
CA ARG A 80 7.02 6.46 -4.17
C ARG A 80 5.62 5.87 -4.02
N LEU A 81 5.50 4.55 -4.12
CA LEU A 81 4.24 3.85 -3.88
C LEU A 81 3.76 4.05 -2.44
N GLY A 82 4.63 3.85 -1.45
CA GLY A 82 4.31 4.12 -0.05
C GLY A 82 3.81 5.54 0.17
N ARG A 83 4.54 6.55 -0.32
CA ARG A 83 4.15 7.97 -0.23
C ARG A 83 2.81 8.29 -0.90
N ALA A 84 2.56 7.69 -2.06
CA ALA A 84 1.29 7.87 -2.76
C ALA A 84 0.13 7.26 -1.96
N LEU A 85 0.31 6.05 -1.42
CA LEU A 85 -0.70 5.39 -0.59
C LEU A 85 -0.93 6.13 0.73
N GLU A 86 0.11 6.71 1.36
CA GLU A 86 -0.03 7.57 2.54
C GLU A 86 -0.89 8.80 2.23
N ALA A 87 -0.62 9.46 1.11
CA ALA A 87 -1.38 10.62 0.67
C ALA A 87 -2.85 10.25 0.38
N VAL A 88 -3.10 9.09 -0.21
CA VAL A 88 -4.48 8.60 -0.41
C VAL A 88 -5.15 8.27 0.92
N LYS A 89 -4.48 7.53 1.81
CA LYS A 89 -4.99 7.19 3.14
C LYS A 89 -5.42 8.45 3.89
N ALA A 90 -4.56 9.48 3.94
CA ALA A 90 -4.87 10.74 4.60
C ALA A 90 -6.10 11.47 4.02
N ARG A 91 -6.44 11.23 2.74
CA ARG A 91 -7.64 11.80 2.09
C ARG A 91 -8.90 10.98 2.31
N LEU A 92 -8.77 9.66 2.45
CA LEU A 92 -9.89 8.73 2.61
C LEU A 92 -10.23 8.45 4.07
N GLU A 93 -9.27 8.60 4.98
CA GLU A 93 -9.48 8.38 6.41
C GLU A 93 -10.55 9.34 6.95
N PRO A 94 -11.53 8.85 7.71
CA PRO A 94 -12.56 9.68 8.32
C PRO A 94 -11.91 10.79 9.16
N LYS A 95 -12.26 12.05 8.86
CA LYS A 95 -11.76 13.17 9.65
C LYS A 95 -12.32 13.06 11.07
N LYS A 96 -11.42 12.94 12.05
CA LYS A 96 -11.79 12.94 13.48
C LYS A 96 -12.72 14.11 13.78
N GLY A 97 -13.88 13.81 14.36
CA GLY A 97 -14.88 14.80 14.74
C GLY A 97 -16.01 15.03 13.73
N LEU A 98 -15.89 14.54 12.49
CA LEU A 98 -16.97 14.66 11.49
C LEU A 98 -18.18 13.80 11.91
N ASP A 99 -17.94 12.59 12.41
CA ASP A 99 -19.00 11.74 12.97
C ASP A 99 -19.65 12.33 14.23
N LYS A 100 -18.88 13.01 15.08
CA LYS A 100 -19.41 13.75 16.24
C LYS A 100 -20.26 14.94 15.82
N ALA A 101 -19.84 15.68 14.80
CA ALA A 101 -20.61 16.81 14.27
C ALA A 101 -21.90 16.35 13.58
N LEU A 102 -21.85 15.24 12.83
CA LEU A 102 -23.01 14.68 12.13
C LEU A 102 -24.04 14.08 13.10
N SER A 103 -23.58 13.48 14.20
CA SER A 103 -24.47 12.97 15.25
C SER A 103 -25.08 14.08 16.11
N ALA A 104 -24.41 15.23 16.26
CA ALA A 104 -24.96 16.41 16.93
C ALA A 104 -26.00 17.19 16.08
N LEU A 105 -26.16 16.84 14.80
CA LEU A 105 -27.14 17.44 13.87
C LEU A 105 -28.42 16.58 13.73
N LYS A 106 -28.54 15.48 14.47
CA LYS A 106 -29.76 14.66 14.60
C LYS A 106 -30.53 15.05 15.85
#